data_AF-A0A2N8KBT1-F1
#
_entry.id   AF-A0A2N8KBT1-F1
#
_cell.length_a   1.000
_cell.length_b   1.000
_cell.length_c   1.000
_cell.angle_alpha   90.00
_cell.angle_beta   90.00
_cell.angle_gamma   90.00
#
_symmetry.space_group_name_H-M   'P 1'
#
loop_
_entity.id
_entity.type
_entity.pdbx_description
1 polymer ?
#
loop_
_entity_poly.entity_id
_entity_poly.type
_entity_poly.pdbx_seq_one_letter_code
_entity_poly.pdbx_strand_id
1 'polypeptide(L)'
;MLPQACGHPFHLLPVELAQQTTGAGTTFLRWRKHDRSAMGVALWQELMASPSTPVNLLHDLHEIELQRVMLNMQISLLHTLGRQAQECASKAAQADNTYLRRLASVPAAVRDR
;
A
#
# COMPACT_ATOMS: atom_id res chain seq x y z
N MET A 1 4.72 0.14 -10.47
CA MET A 1 3.82 -0.31 -11.57
C MET A 1 4.12 -1.75 -11.90
N LEU A 2 3.17 -2.50 -12.45
CA LEU A 2 3.42 -3.78 -13.12
C LEU A 2 3.36 -3.52 -14.63
N PRO A 3 4.49 -3.17 -15.30
CA PRO A 3 4.49 -2.76 -16.70
C PRO A 3 3.91 -3.82 -17.65
N GLN A 4 4.07 -5.09 -17.30
CA GLN A 4 3.50 -6.22 -18.03
C GLN A 4 1.97 -6.16 -18.14
N ALA A 5 1.27 -5.64 -17.12
CA ALA A 5 -0.19 -5.51 -17.14
C ALA A 5 -0.68 -4.38 -18.07
N CYS A 6 0.22 -3.48 -18.47
CA CYS A 6 -0.07 -2.37 -19.39
C CYS A 6 0.40 -2.67 -20.83
N GLY A 7 1.06 -3.80 -21.07
CA GLY A 7 1.60 -4.18 -22.37
C GLY A 7 0.66 -5.03 -23.22
N HIS A 8 1.08 -5.34 -24.44
CA HIS A 8 0.41 -6.34 -25.27
C HIS A 8 0.60 -7.75 -24.68
N PRO A 9 -0.44 -8.62 -24.66
CA PRO A 9 -1.82 -8.39 -25.11
C PRO A 9 -2.77 -7.86 -24.02
N PHE A 10 -2.31 -7.66 -22.79
CA PHE A 10 -3.16 -7.33 -21.64
C PHE A 10 -3.91 -6.00 -21.76
N HIS A 11 -3.33 -4.99 -22.43
CA HIS A 11 -4.02 -3.72 -22.70
C HIS A 11 -5.28 -3.84 -23.59
N LEU A 12 -5.48 -4.97 -24.28
CA LEU A 12 -6.66 -5.25 -25.10
C LEU A 12 -7.84 -5.84 -24.29
N LEU A 13 -7.59 -6.22 -23.04
CA LEU A 13 -8.61 -6.78 -22.17
C LEU A 13 -9.65 -5.71 -21.79
N PRO A 14 -10.90 -6.09 -21.51
CA PRO A 14 -11.96 -5.14 -21.13
C PRO A 14 -11.73 -4.48 -19.76
N VAL A 15 -10.73 -4.96 -19.01
CA VAL A 15 -10.36 -4.50 -17.68
C VAL A 15 -8.85 -4.29 -17.64
N GLU A 16 -8.41 -3.31 -16.86
CA GLU A 16 -7.01 -2.95 -16.67
C GLU A 16 -6.62 -2.94 -15.19
N LEU A 17 -5.32 -3.08 -14.94
CA LEU A 17 -4.76 -2.85 -13.61
C LEU A 17 -4.32 -1.38 -13.48
N ALA A 18 -5.05 -0.62 -12.69
CA ALA A 18 -4.86 0.81 -12.53
C ALA A 18 -4.34 1.19 -11.14
N GLN A 19 -3.68 2.34 -11.07
CA GLN A 19 -3.32 2.96 -9.79
C GLN A 19 -4.50 3.74 -9.20
N GLN A 20 -4.66 3.63 -7.87
CA GLN A 20 -5.61 4.40 -7.10
C GLN A 20 -4.92 5.01 -5.88
N THR A 21 -4.86 6.33 -5.86
CA THR A 21 -4.36 7.09 -4.70
C THR A 21 -5.48 7.28 -3.68
N THR A 22 -5.14 7.07 -2.42
CA THR A 22 -6.04 7.23 -1.27
C THR A 22 -5.79 8.57 -0.57
N GLY A 23 -6.73 9.02 0.27
CA GLY A 23 -6.56 10.24 1.06
C GLY A 23 -5.38 10.20 2.05
N ALA A 24 -4.87 9.00 2.37
CA ALA A 24 -3.67 8.81 3.18
C ALA A 24 -2.34 8.95 2.40
N GLY A 25 -2.41 9.28 1.10
CA GLY A 25 -1.21 9.43 0.25
C GLY A 25 -0.63 8.12 -0.28
N THR A 26 -1.19 6.96 0.08
CA THR A 26 -0.80 5.67 -0.48
C THR A 26 -1.49 5.40 -1.82
N THR A 27 -0.75 4.84 -2.78
CA THR A 27 -1.25 4.44 -4.10
C THR A 27 -1.27 2.92 -4.22
N PHE A 28 -2.45 2.34 -4.42
CA PHE A 28 -2.66 0.90 -4.58
C PHE A 28 -2.94 0.54 -6.04
N LEU A 29 -2.72 -0.72 -6.40
CA LEU A 29 -3.15 -1.28 -7.68
C LEU A 29 -4.55 -1.89 -7.54
N ARG A 30 -5.44 -1.61 -8.49
CA ARG A 30 -6.80 -2.16 -8.57
C ARG A 30 -7.18 -2.53 -10.00
N TRP A 31 -7.86 -3.66 -10.14
CA TRP A 31 -8.60 -3.99 -11.36
C TRP A 31 -9.74 -3.00 -11.55
N ARG A 32 -9.94 -2.56 -12.79
CA ARG A 32 -10.90 -1.53 -13.16
C ARG A 32 -11.33 -1.70 -14.61
N LYS A 33 -12.59 -1.40 -14.92
CA LYS A 33 -13.04 -1.21 -16.31
C LYS A 33 -12.51 0.10 -16.88
N HIS A 34 -12.21 0.14 -18.19
CA HIS A 34 -11.70 1.36 -18.86
C HIS A 34 -12.60 2.59 -18.69
N ASP A 35 -13.91 2.39 -18.73
CA ASP A 35 -14.94 3.42 -18.50
C ASP A 35 -15.08 3.84 -17.02
N ARG A 36 -14.32 3.20 -16.12
CA ARG A 36 -14.31 3.39 -14.67
C ARG A 36 -15.64 3.09 -13.98
N SER A 37 -16.55 2.38 -14.64
CA SER A 37 -17.88 2.02 -14.09
C SER A 37 -17.80 0.99 -12.96
N ALA A 38 -16.76 0.15 -12.95
CA ALA A 38 -16.55 -0.88 -11.95
C ALA A 38 -15.07 -1.04 -11.60
N MET A 39 -14.81 -1.53 -10.38
CA MET A 39 -13.47 -1.84 -9.88
C MET A 39 -13.49 -3.00 -8.88
N GLY A 40 -12.33 -3.63 -8.71
CA GLY A 40 -12.12 -4.69 -7.72
C GLY A 40 -11.82 -6.05 -8.33
N VAL A 41 -11.43 -7.00 -7.48
CA VAL A 41 -10.96 -8.34 -7.89
C VAL A 41 -12.02 -9.16 -8.64
N ALA A 42 -13.30 -8.87 -8.44
CA ALA A 42 -14.40 -9.50 -9.18
C ALA A 42 -14.23 -9.39 -10.70
N LEU A 43 -13.71 -8.26 -11.19
CA LEU A 43 -13.43 -8.05 -12.61
C LEU A 43 -12.36 -9.01 -13.16
N TRP A 44 -11.33 -9.32 -12.36
CA TRP A 44 -10.33 -10.31 -12.73
C TRP A 44 -10.90 -11.73 -12.65
N GLN A 45 -11.75 -12.02 -11.66
CA GLN A 45 -12.43 -13.32 -11.55
C GLN A 45 -13.36 -13.58 -12.74
N GLU A 46 -14.13 -12.58 -13.16
CA GLU A 46 -14.96 -12.63 -14.37
C GLU A 46 -14.11 -12.87 -15.62
N LEU A 47 -12.95 -12.18 -15.71
CA LEU A 47 -12.02 -12.40 -16.82
C LEU A 47 -11.47 -13.83 -16.84
N MET A 48 -11.06 -14.38 -15.69
CA MET A 48 -10.56 -15.75 -15.58
C MET A 48 -11.63 -16.80 -15.88
N ALA A 49 -12.90 -16.51 -15.56
CA ALA A 49 -14.02 -17.41 -15.81
C ALA A 49 -14.56 -17.35 -17.25
N SER A 50 -14.25 -16.29 -18.00
CA SER A 50 -14.78 -16.09 -19.34
C SER A 50 -14.17 -17.06 -20.36
N PRO A 51 -14.97 -17.82 -21.12
CA PRO A 51 -14.48 -18.64 -22.24
C PRO A 51 -13.83 -17.82 -23.37
N SER A 52 -14.09 -16.50 -23.42
CA SER A 52 -13.46 -15.60 -24.39
C SER A 52 -12.04 -15.20 -24.02
N THR A 53 -11.60 -15.49 -22.80
CA THR A 53 -10.22 -15.21 -22.37
C THR A 53 -9.28 -16.27 -22.94
N PRO A 54 -8.27 -15.89 -23.75
CA PRO A 54 -7.36 -16.85 -24.34
C PRO A 54 -6.59 -17.65 -23.27
N VAL A 55 -6.57 -18.97 -23.42
CA VAL A 55 -5.95 -19.90 -22.44
C VAL A 55 -4.47 -19.57 -22.18
N ASN A 56 -3.76 -19.13 -23.22
CA ASN A 56 -2.34 -18.75 -23.12
C ASN A 56 -2.09 -17.52 -22.23
N LEU A 57 -3.14 -16.75 -21.86
CA LEU A 57 -3.02 -15.60 -20.97
C LEU A 57 -3.36 -15.92 -19.52
N LEU A 58 -3.96 -17.09 -19.23
CA LEU A 58 -4.46 -17.40 -17.89
C LEU A 58 -3.33 -17.49 -16.85
N HIS A 59 -2.19 -18.07 -17.22
CA HIS A 59 -1.02 -18.15 -16.36
C HIS A 59 -0.52 -16.74 -15.98
N ASP A 60 -0.34 -15.87 -16.98
CA ASP A 60 0.20 -14.54 -16.75
C ASP A 60 -0.81 -13.63 -16.02
N LEU A 61 -2.11 -13.78 -16.29
CA LEU A 61 -3.17 -13.10 -15.53
C LEU A 61 -3.18 -13.52 -14.05
N HIS A 62 -2.90 -14.80 -13.76
CA HIS A 62 -2.75 -15.29 -12.41
C HIS A 62 -1.52 -14.69 -11.72
N GLU A 63 -0.36 -14.68 -12.39
CA GLU A 63 0.87 -14.08 -11.86
C GLU A 63 0.71 -12.57 -11.60
N ILE A 64 0.03 -11.84 -12.50
CA ILE A 64 -0.27 -10.42 -12.31
C ILE A 64 -1.11 -10.21 -11.04
N GLU A 65 -2.10 -11.06 -10.78
CA GLU A 65 -2.92 -10.95 -9.57
C GLU A 65 -2.11 -11.24 -8.30
N LEU A 66 -1.26 -12.28 -8.30
CA LEU A 66 -0.35 -12.56 -7.18
C LEU A 66 0.58 -11.37 -6.90
N GLN A 67 1.15 -10.79 -7.95
CA GLN A 67 2.00 -9.60 -7.84
C GLN A 67 1.23 -8.39 -7.31
N ARG A 68 -0.01 -8.16 -7.77
CA ARG A 68 -0.88 -7.08 -7.26
C ARG A 68 -1.15 -7.27 -5.76
N VAL A 69 -1.49 -8.48 -5.33
CA VAL A 69 -1.74 -8.80 -3.91
C VAL A 69 -0.49 -8.52 -3.08
N MET A 70 0.68 -9.00 -3.52
CA MET A 70 1.95 -8.80 -2.81
C MET A 70 2.33 -7.32 -2.73
N LEU A 71 2.25 -6.58 -3.84
CA LEU A 71 2.57 -5.15 -3.87
C LEU A 71 1.64 -4.35 -2.95
N ASN A 72 0.33 -4.60 -3.00
CA ASN A 72 -0.62 -3.92 -2.14
C ASN A 72 -0.40 -4.24 -0.65
N MET A 73 -0.01 -5.48 -0.32
CA MET A 73 0.41 -5.84 1.05
C MET A 73 1.66 -5.04 1.46
N GLN A 74 2.71 -5.02 0.63
CA GLN A 74 3.94 -4.28 0.91
C GLN A 74 3.69 -2.79 1.12
N ILE A 75 2.85 -2.16 0.28
CA ILE A 75 2.44 -0.76 0.44
C ILE A 75 1.76 -0.54 1.79
N SER A 76 0.84 -1.44 2.18
CA SER A 76 0.11 -1.34 3.45
C SER A 76 1.04 -1.46 4.65
N LEU A 77 1.99 -2.40 4.60
CA LEU A 77 2.99 -2.61 5.62
C LEU A 77 3.92 -1.40 5.75
N LEU A 78 4.49 -0.92 4.64
CA LEU A 78 5.42 0.21 4.64
C LEU A 78 4.74 1.48 5.18
N HIS A 79 3.51 1.75 4.76
CA HIS A 79 2.75 2.89 5.26
C HIS A 79 2.49 2.78 6.77
N THR A 80 2.14 1.60 7.26
CA THR A 80 1.90 1.37 8.69
C THR A 80 3.17 1.50 9.51
N LEU A 81 4.28 0.92 9.04
CA LEU A 81 5.60 1.05 9.68
C LEU A 81 6.04 2.50 9.74
N GLY A 82 5.87 3.27 8.66
CA GLY A 82 6.21 4.69 8.64
C GLY A 82 5.43 5.51 9.66
N ARG A 83 4.11 5.29 9.78
CA ARG A 83 3.29 5.94 10.82
C ARG A 83 3.75 5.56 12.23
N GLN A 84 4.00 4.27 12.48
CA GLN A 84 4.45 3.81 13.79
C GLN A 84 5.83 4.37 14.17
N ALA A 85 6.75 4.46 13.21
CA ALA A 85 8.06 5.08 13.42
C ALA A 85 7.93 6.56 13.81
N GLN A 86 7.05 7.32 13.12
CA GLN A 86 6.80 8.72 13.42
C GLN A 86 6.17 8.92 14.79
N GLU A 87 5.18 8.10 15.15
CA GLU A 87 4.55 8.12 16.47
C GLU A 87 5.55 7.78 17.58
N CYS A 88 6.41 6.77 17.35
CA CYS A 88 7.46 6.38 18.27
C CYS A 88 8.43 7.54 18.53
N ALA A 89 8.93 8.18 17.47
CA ALA A 89 9.83 9.33 17.59
C ALA A 89 9.18 10.50 18.36
N SER A 90 7.90 10.78 18.10
CA SER A 90 7.17 11.82 18.82
C SER A 90 7.03 11.51 20.32
N LYS A 91 6.68 10.27 20.67
CA LYS A 91 6.53 9.83 22.07
C LYS A 91 7.87 9.83 22.81
N ALA A 92 8.95 9.39 22.15
CA ALA A 92 10.30 9.45 22.72
C ALA A 92 10.72 10.88 23.04
N ALA A 93 10.54 11.81 22.08
CA ALA A 93 10.84 13.23 22.30
C ALA A 93 10.00 13.84 23.44
N GLN A 94 8.73 13.45 23.58
CA GLN A 94 7.88 13.88 24.70
C GLN A 94 8.38 13.36 26.05
N ALA A 95 8.86 12.11 26.09
CA ALA A 95 9.45 11.52 27.29
C ALA A 95 10.72 12.29 27.69
N ASP A 96 11.62 12.54 26.74
CA ASP A 96 12.86 13.30 26.97
C ASP A 96 12.56 14.72 27.47
N ASN A 97 11.64 15.43 26.81
CA ASN A 97 11.23 16.76 27.24
C ASN A 97 10.61 16.78 28.64
N THR A 98 9.89 15.72 29.01
CA THR A 98 9.30 15.61 30.35
C THR A 98 10.38 15.36 31.40
N TYR A 99 11.32 14.45 31.12
CA TYR A 99 12.47 14.18 31.97
C TYR A 99 13.33 15.44 32.18
N LEU A 100 13.71 16.12 31.09
CA LEU A 100 14.54 17.32 31.14
C LEU A 100 13.87 18.47 31.89
N ARG A 101 12.57 18.69 31.69
CA ARG A 101 11.79 19.69 32.46
C ARG A 101 11.80 19.38 33.96
N ARG A 102 11.60 18.10 34.33
CA ARG A 102 11.64 17.70 35.74
C ARG A 102 13.04 17.94 36.30
N LEU A 103 14.08 17.50 35.60
CA LEU A 103 15.45 17.63 36.03
C LEU A 103 15.80 19.12 36.24
N ALA A 104 15.41 20.01 35.32
CA ALA A 104 15.65 21.46 35.43
C ALA A 104 14.93 22.11 36.62
N SER A 105 13.80 21.56 37.06
CA SER A 105 13.06 22.03 38.25
C SER A 105 13.65 21.56 39.58
N VAL A 106 14.59 20.60 39.58
CA VAL A 106 15.23 20.09 40.81
C VAL A 106 16.35 21.04 41.24
N PRO A 107 16.34 21.55 42.49
CA PRO A 107 17.40 22.40 43.00
C PRO A 107 18.76 21.68 42.99
N ALA A 108 19.84 22.40 42.65
CA ALA A 108 21.19 21.84 42.52
C ALA A 108 21.65 21.04 43.76
N ALA A 109 21.29 21.50 44.97
CA ALA A 109 21.63 20.85 46.24
C ALA A 109 21.06 19.42 46.42
N VAL A 110 20.05 19.04 45.62
CA VAL A 110 19.41 17.71 45.63
C VAL A 110 19.86 16.87 44.41
N ARG A 111 20.44 17.51 43.38
CA ARG A 111 20.91 16.87 42.14
C ARG A 111 22.29 16.18 42.30
N ASP A 112 23.13 16.69 43.22
CA ASP A 112 24.53 16.27 43.41
C ASP A 112 24.76 15.36 44.65
N ARG A 113 23.70 14.81 45.24
CA ARG A 113 23.77 13.76 46.28
C ARG A 113 23.43 12.41 45.69
#